data_AF-A0A3E0KLU4-F1
#
_entry.id   AF-A0A3E0KLU4-F1
#
_cell.length_a   1.000
_cell.length_b   1.000
_cell.length_c   1.000
_cell.angle_alpha   90.00
_cell.angle_beta   90.00
_cell.angle_gamma   90.00
#
_symmetry.space_group_name_H-M   'P 1'
#
loop_
_entity.id
_entity.type
_entity.pdbx_description
1 polymer ?
#
loop_
_entity_poly.entity_id
_entity_poly.type
_entity_poly.pdbx_seq_one_letter_code
_entity_poly.pdbx_strand_id
1 'polypeptide(L)'
;MATIPWRRVQTVRPRSPAARWINLQGGDSMAQLGFHGLIGVGLARLVAPGETQEGSVRAESSPKGGVGSRDEKAPLADPARNLRWGLVVGSILPDTDFFLLGPLYLIDAQLGLAMHRTFTHSLLVAAAVLGYFRLRSGGGRDHALWSLGVGIAAGLAAHALTDLIVWFSGVDLLWPLGLLGLPSWVNFWAGHVNPPIVPKLLGAADYLAFALFYLYVRNRAQALGTDLDFVPRVNRYLQLSVLLWVLYTGLALTSISASLFDIAHYAVFIVAFLPMILQTTWRMRTTLSAPWQAATPAATAAPTAGRR
;
A
#
# COMPACT_ATOMS: atom_id res chain seq x y z
N MET A 1 30.39 -16.19 52.36
CA MET A 1 30.13 -16.30 50.90
C MET A 1 29.17 -17.46 50.68
N ALA A 2 27.90 -17.17 50.42
CA ALA A 2 26.86 -18.17 50.19
C ALA A 2 26.58 -18.28 48.70
N THR A 3 26.67 -19.50 48.15
CA THR A 3 26.42 -19.81 46.74
C THR A 3 24.92 -19.99 46.50
N ILE A 4 24.38 -19.21 45.56
CA ILE A 4 22.98 -19.29 45.12
C ILE A 4 22.86 -20.44 44.10
N PRO A 5 21.97 -21.42 44.29
CA PRO A 5 21.79 -22.51 43.34
C PRO A 5 20.97 -22.04 42.14
N TRP A 6 21.53 -22.22 40.94
CA TRP A 6 20.83 -22.01 39.67
C TRP A 6 19.64 -22.97 39.56
N ARG A 7 18.42 -22.41 39.63
CA ARG A 7 17.18 -23.14 39.35
C ARG A 7 17.17 -23.57 37.88
N ARG A 8 17.00 -24.88 37.68
CA ARG A 8 16.86 -25.54 36.38
C ARG A 8 15.59 -24.99 35.69
N VAL A 9 15.76 -24.23 34.59
CA VAL A 9 14.65 -23.77 33.75
C VAL A 9 13.98 -24.99 33.13
N GLN A 10 12.75 -25.29 33.53
CA GLN A 10 11.93 -26.31 32.90
C GLN A 10 11.44 -25.78 31.55
N THR A 11 11.93 -26.35 30.46
CA THR A 11 11.40 -26.13 29.12
C THR A 11 10.05 -26.84 28.99
N VAL A 12 8.96 -26.10 29.15
CA VAL A 12 7.61 -26.60 28.89
C VAL A 12 7.49 -26.85 27.39
N ARG A 13 7.43 -28.13 26.98
CA ARG A 13 7.13 -28.49 25.58
C ARG A 13 5.65 -28.14 25.29
N PRO A 14 5.35 -27.35 24.24
CA PRO A 14 3.97 -27.07 23.86
C PRO A 14 3.26 -28.35 23.42
N ARG A 15 2.04 -28.58 23.93
CA ARG A 15 1.27 -29.83 23.78
C ARG A 15 0.49 -29.95 22.47
N SER A 16 0.47 -28.93 21.61
CA SER A 16 -0.24 -29.00 20.32
C SER A 16 0.61 -28.44 19.17
N PRO A 17 0.45 -28.98 17.93
CA PRO A 17 1.05 -28.38 16.73
C PRO A 17 0.65 -26.91 16.55
N ALA A 18 -0.57 -26.53 16.92
CA ALA A 18 -1.06 -25.16 16.89
C ALA A 18 -0.25 -24.20 17.80
N ALA A 19 0.11 -24.64 19.01
CA ALA A 19 0.93 -23.85 19.93
C ALA A 19 2.40 -23.72 19.47
N ARG A 20 2.84 -24.53 18.51
CA ARG A 20 4.17 -24.43 17.90
C ARG A 20 4.26 -23.30 16.88
N TRP A 21 3.14 -22.96 16.22
CA TRP A 21 3.07 -21.85 15.26
C TRP A 21 3.12 -20.48 15.93
N ILE A 22 2.46 -20.33 17.10
CA ILE A 22 2.37 -19.06 17.83
C ILE A 22 3.74 -18.63 18.40
N ASN A 23 4.58 -19.56 18.84
CA ASN A 23 5.91 -19.24 19.42
C ASN A 23 7.00 -18.89 18.38
N LEU A 24 6.74 -19.08 17.07
CA LEU A 24 7.68 -18.72 16.00
C LEU A 24 7.43 -17.29 15.45
N GLN A 25 6.42 -16.59 15.97
CA GLN A 25 5.97 -15.26 15.52
C GLN A 25 6.57 -14.09 16.34
N GLY A 26 7.73 -14.28 16.99
CA GLY A 26 8.36 -13.31 17.90
C GLY A 26 8.88 -12.01 17.26
N GLY A 27 8.34 -11.57 16.14
CA GLY A 27 8.57 -10.25 15.56
C GLY A 27 7.26 -9.47 15.59
N ASP A 28 7.21 -8.41 16.40
CA ASP A 28 6.11 -7.45 16.42
C ASP A 28 5.90 -6.90 14.99
N SER A 29 4.86 -7.41 14.32
CA SER A 29 4.47 -6.98 12.99
C SER A 29 3.73 -5.66 13.09
N MET A 30 4.08 -4.70 12.23
CA MET A 30 3.34 -3.45 12.06
C MET A 30 2.71 -3.38 10.66
N ALA A 31 1.63 -2.62 10.51
CA ALA A 31 0.93 -2.43 9.24
C ALA A 31 1.31 -1.10 8.60
N GLN A 32 1.75 -1.14 7.34
CA GLN A 32 2.48 -0.02 6.72
C GLN A 32 1.83 0.54 5.47
N LEU A 33 0.52 0.75 5.53
CA LEU A 33 -0.30 1.19 4.40
C LEU A 33 0.21 2.41 3.64
N GLY A 34 0.81 3.38 4.35
CA GLY A 34 1.41 4.56 3.72
C GLY A 34 2.55 4.18 2.76
N PHE A 35 3.37 3.20 3.14
CA PHE A 35 4.47 2.69 2.33
C PHE A 35 3.95 1.90 1.13
N HIS A 36 2.93 1.06 1.33
CA HIS A 36 2.35 0.29 0.22
C HIS A 36 1.69 1.18 -0.83
N GLY A 37 0.99 2.25 -0.41
CA GLY A 37 0.46 3.25 -1.35
C GLY A 37 1.54 3.90 -2.21
N LEU A 38 2.71 4.19 -1.65
CA LEU A 38 3.87 4.71 -2.39
C LEU A 38 4.45 3.67 -3.35
N ILE A 39 4.51 2.40 -2.97
CA ILE A 39 4.95 1.30 -3.86
C ILE A 39 4.00 1.16 -5.05
N GLY A 40 2.69 1.16 -4.81
CA GLY A 40 1.70 1.11 -5.88
C GLY A 40 1.87 2.27 -6.87
N VAL A 41 2.12 3.48 -6.37
CA VAL A 41 2.45 4.66 -7.19
C VAL A 41 3.76 4.48 -7.95
N GLY A 42 4.81 3.96 -7.31
CA GLY A 42 6.11 3.70 -7.93
C GLY A 42 6.00 2.69 -9.07
N LEU A 43 5.29 1.58 -8.85
CA LEU A 43 5.01 0.56 -9.87
C LEU A 43 4.17 1.12 -11.01
N ALA A 44 3.13 1.90 -10.72
CA ALA A 44 2.30 2.55 -11.73
C ALA A 44 3.12 3.47 -12.64
N ARG A 45 4.14 4.15 -12.09
CA ARG A 45 5.08 4.98 -12.85
C ARG A 45 6.00 4.16 -13.76
N LEU A 46 6.44 2.98 -13.33
CA LEU A 46 7.37 2.14 -14.07
C LEU A 46 6.70 1.38 -15.23
N VAL A 47 5.49 0.86 -15.02
CA VAL A 47 4.84 -0.07 -15.95
C VAL A 47 4.10 0.65 -17.09
N ALA A 48 3.72 1.90 -16.91
CA ALA A 48 3.00 2.67 -17.93
C ALA A 48 3.55 4.11 -18.02
N PRO A 49 4.82 4.28 -18.44
CA PRO A 49 5.38 5.62 -18.71
C PRO A 49 4.46 6.34 -19.71
N GLY A 50 4.26 7.65 -19.54
CA GLY A 50 3.42 8.41 -20.46
C GLY A 50 3.95 8.27 -21.89
N GLU A 51 3.04 8.16 -22.86
CA GLU A 51 3.43 8.17 -24.27
C GLU A 51 4.27 9.41 -24.55
N THR A 52 5.43 9.22 -25.17
CA THR A 52 6.22 10.33 -25.68
C THR A 52 5.40 11.07 -26.72
N GLN A 53 5.35 12.39 -26.60
CA GLN A 53 4.52 13.30 -27.40
C GLN A 53 4.70 13.15 -28.93
N GLU A 54 5.76 12.46 -29.37
CA GLU A 54 6.07 12.19 -30.78
C GLU A 54 5.00 11.35 -31.51
N GLY A 55 4.21 10.54 -30.79
CA GLY A 55 3.12 9.75 -31.40
C GLY A 55 1.85 10.55 -31.70
N SER A 56 1.63 11.66 -30.98
CA SER A 56 0.38 12.45 -31.04
C SER A 56 0.34 13.41 -32.22
N VAL A 57 1.49 13.88 -32.72
CA VAL A 57 1.54 14.85 -33.83
C VAL A 57 1.15 14.21 -35.17
N ARG A 58 1.22 12.88 -35.31
CA ARG A 58 0.94 12.20 -36.58
C ARG A 58 -0.53 11.85 -36.82
N ALA A 59 -1.41 12.04 -35.83
CA ALA A 59 -2.82 11.64 -35.91
C ALA A 59 -3.81 12.81 -36.17
N GLU A 60 -3.36 14.07 -36.14
CA GLU A 60 -4.25 15.25 -36.19
C GLU A 60 -4.44 15.90 -37.58
N SER A 61 -4.20 15.16 -38.67
CA SER A 61 -4.62 15.60 -40.01
C SER A 61 -5.87 14.86 -40.49
N SER A 62 -7.03 15.17 -39.89
CA SER A 62 -8.33 14.94 -40.53
C SER A 62 -9.38 15.94 -40.04
N PRO A 63 -10.09 16.67 -40.93
CA PRO A 63 -10.94 17.78 -40.51
C PRO A 63 -12.41 17.38 -40.28
N LYS A 64 -12.97 18.01 -39.23
CA LYS A 64 -14.32 18.54 -39.02
C LYS A 64 -15.55 17.65 -39.30
N GLY A 65 -16.37 17.48 -38.26
CA GLY A 65 -17.82 17.48 -38.38
C GLY A 65 -18.54 16.67 -37.31
N GLY A 66 -19.15 17.33 -36.32
CA GLY A 66 -20.10 16.68 -35.41
C GLY A 66 -20.11 17.27 -34.01
N VAL A 67 -20.92 18.30 -33.79
CA VAL A 67 -21.40 18.68 -32.46
C VAL A 67 -22.39 17.59 -32.04
N GLY A 68 -21.90 16.56 -31.37
CA GLY A 68 -22.68 15.44 -30.88
C GLY A 68 -22.28 15.14 -29.44
N SER A 69 -23.29 15.16 -28.56
CA SER A 69 -23.31 14.68 -27.17
C SER A 69 -21.98 14.25 -26.56
N ARG A 70 -21.57 14.91 -25.47
CA ARG A 70 -20.65 14.34 -24.49
C ARG A 70 -21.29 13.06 -23.93
N ASP A 71 -21.15 11.97 -24.67
CA ASP A 71 -21.16 10.64 -24.10
C ASP A 71 -19.96 10.62 -23.17
N GLU A 72 -20.27 10.81 -21.90
CA GLU A 72 -19.43 10.58 -20.75
C GLU A 72 -19.09 9.08 -20.72
N LYS A 73 -18.37 8.59 -21.74
CA LYS A 73 -17.82 7.23 -21.76
C LYS A 73 -16.99 7.12 -20.49
N ALA A 74 -17.47 6.23 -19.63
CA ALA A 74 -17.09 6.15 -18.24
C ALA A 74 -15.56 6.18 -18.10
N PRO A 75 -15.01 6.83 -17.06
CA PRO A 75 -13.57 6.95 -16.77
C PRO A 75 -12.78 5.62 -16.71
N LEU A 76 -13.44 4.49 -16.93
CA LEU A 76 -12.90 3.13 -17.05
C LEU A 76 -12.57 2.69 -18.48
N ALA A 77 -12.69 3.54 -19.51
CA ALA A 77 -12.46 3.12 -20.90
C ALA A 77 -10.96 3.00 -21.31
N ASP A 78 -10.05 3.58 -20.53
CA ASP A 78 -8.60 3.58 -20.82
C ASP A 78 -7.88 2.46 -20.05
N PRO A 79 -7.36 1.42 -20.76
CA PRO A 79 -6.64 0.32 -20.12
C PRO A 79 -5.39 0.75 -19.34
N ALA A 80 -4.61 1.72 -19.84
CA ALA A 80 -3.39 2.15 -19.18
C ALA A 80 -3.71 2.90 -17.88
N ARG A 81 -4.73 3.76 -17.92
CA ARG A 81 -5.25 4.45 -16.75
C ARG A 81 -5.73 3.47 -15.68
N ASN A 82 -6.50 2.47 -16.08
CA ASN A 82 -7.03 1.44 -15.19
C ASN A 82 -5.93 0.58 -14.57
N LEU A 83 -4.89 0.24 -15.34
CA LEU A 83 -3.72 -0.49 -14.82
C LEU A 83 -3.01 0.29 -13.71
N ARG A 84 -2.71 1.58 -13.95
CA ARG A 84 -2.02 2.44 -12.97
C ARG A 84 -2.82 2.58 -11.68
N TRP A 85 -4.11 2.87 -11.79
CA TRP A 85 -4.96 2.98 -10.60
C TRP A 85 -5.13 1.64 -9.90
N GLY A 86 -5.29 0.56 -10.65
CA GLY A 86 -5.35 -0.80 -10.12
C GLY A 86 -4.12 -1.16 -9.30
N LEU A 87 -2.91 -0.79 -9.74
CA LEU A 87 -1.67 -1.01 -8.99
C LEU A 87 -1.69 -0.27 -7.64
N VAL A 88 -2.11 1.00 -7.62
CA VAL A 88 -2.21 1.78 -6.38
C VAL A 88 -3.26 1.19 -5.43
N VAL A 89 -4.47 0.92 -5.93
CA VAL A 89 -5.54 0.34 -5.12
C VAL A 89 -5.16 -1.05 -4.62
N GLY A 90 -4.66 -1.92 -5.50
CA GLY A 90 -4.23 -3.27 -5.16
C GLY A 90 -3.13 -3.30 -4.11
N SER A 91 -2.24 -2.29 -4.09
CA SER A 91 -1.23 -2.17 -3.04
C SER A 91 -1.78 -1.72 -1.68
N ILE A 92 -2.95 -1.08 -1.64
CA ILE A 92 -3.57 -0.56 -0.41
C ILE A 92 -4.60 -1.56 0.15
N LEU A 93 -5.25 -2.32 -0.72
CA LEU A 93 -6.37 -3.19 -0.35
C LEU A 93 -6.08 -4.25 0.71
N PRO A 94 -4.90 -4.90 0.79
CA PRO A 94 -4.68 -5.96 1.77
C PRO A 94 -4.95 -5.52 3.20
N ASP A 95 -4.49 -4.31 3.57
CA ASP A 95 -4.68 -3.73 4.90
C ASP A 95 -6.12 -3.28 5.20
N THR A 96 -7.05 -3.42 4.25
CA THR A 96 -8.46 -3.09 4.54
C THR A 96 -9.13 -4.14 5.42
N ASP A 97 -8.55 -5.32 5.59
CA ASP A 97 -9.00 -6.31 6.57
C ASP A 97 -8.92 -5.80 8.01
N PHE A 98 -8.11 -4.78 8.30
CA PHE A 98 -8.10 -4.10 9.60
C PHE A 98 -9.45 -3.51 9.99
N PHE A 99 -10.34 -3.19 9.04
CA PHE A 99 -11.70 -2.81 9.40
C PHE A 99 -12.49 -3.96 10.03
N LEU A 100 -12.25 -5.19 9.56
CA LEU A 100 -12.89 -6.39 10.08
C LEU A 100 -12.17 -6.90 11.33
N LEU A 101 -10.85 -6.79 11.36
CA LEU A 101 -10.01 -7.26 12.45
C LEU A 101 -9.89 -6.23 13.59
N GLY A 102 -10.23 -4.97 13.37
CA GLY A 102 -10.13 -3.91 14.39
C GLY A 102 -10.77 -4.27 15.75
N PRO A 103 -11.99 -4.81 15.80
CA PRO A 103 -12.57 -5.31 17.05
C PRO A 103 -11.76 -6.44 17.68
N LEU A 104 -11.20 -7.33 16.86
CA LEU A 104 -10.35 -8.44 17.33
C LEU A 104 -9.05 -7.92 17.93
N TYR A 105 -8.45 -6.88 17.34
CA TYR A 105 -7.25 -6.22 17.88
C TYR A 105 -7.44 -5.66 19.29
N LEU A 106 -8.66 -5.21 19.63
CA LEU A 106 -8.98 -4.70 20.97
C LEU A 106 -9.08 -5.82 22.03
N ILE A 107 -9.34 -7.06 21.60
CA ILE A 107 -9.53 -8.22 22.48
C ILE A 107 -8.25 -9.05 22.54
N ASP A 108 -7.65 -9.32 21.38
CA ASP A 108 -6.43 -10.11 21.19
C ASP A 108 -5.65 -9.56 19.98
N ALA A 109 -4.73 -8.63 20.27
CA ALA A 109 -3.88 -8.02 19.25
C ALA A 109 -2.99 -9.05 18.53
N GLN A 110 -2.54 -10.11 19.22
CA GLN A 110 -1.68 -11.14 18.62
C GLN A 110 -2.47 -11.97 17.61
N LEU A 111 -3.69 -12.38 17.96
CA LEU A 111 -4.57 -13.06 17.03
C LEU A 111 -4.98 -12.16 15.86
N GLY A 112 -5.27 -10.88 16.12
CA GLY A 112 -5.54 -9.89 15.07
C GLY A 112 -4.38 -9.77 14.07
N LEU A 113 -3.14 -9.68 14.55
CA LEU A 113 -1.92 -9.64 13.73
C LEU A 113 -1.72 -10.91 12.92
N ALA A 114 -1.89 -12.07 13.57
CA ALA A 114 -1.76 -13.36 12.91
C ALA A 114 -2.79 -13.52 11.79
N MET A 115 -4.02 -13.06 11.97
CA MET A 115 -5.07 -13.14 10.95
C MET A 115 -4.89 -12.14 9.81
N HIS A 116 -4.40 -10.93 10.10
CA HIS A 116 -4.18 -9.88 9.11
C HIS A 116 -3.22 -10.34 8.00
N ARG A 117 -2.18 -11.11 8.33
CA ARG A 117 -1.16 -11.57 7.35
C ARG A 117 -1.50 -12.88 6.65
N THR A 118 -2.79 -13.18 6.51
CA THR A 118 -3.28 -14.41 5.89
C THR A 118 -3.98 -14.16 4.57
N PHE A 119 -5.31 -14.20 4.56
CA PHE A 119 -6.15 -14.15 3.37
C PHE A 119 -5.80 -12.97 2.45
N THR A 120 -5.75 -11.75 2.98
CA THR A 120 -5.52 -10.52 2.23
C THR A 120 -4.12 -10.39 1.64
N HIS A 121 -3.15 -11.11 2.19
CA HIS A 121 -1.74 -11.10 1.78
C HIS A 121 -1.35 -12.34 0.96
N SER A 122 -2.33 -13.17 0.59
CA SER A 122 -2.11 -14.41 -0.16
C SER A 122 -1.99 -14.16 -1.67
N LEU A 123 -0.98 -14.78 -2.30
CA LEU A 123 -0.84 -14.80 -3.75
C LEU A 123 -1.96 -15.60 -4.43
N LEU A 124 -2.57 -16.56 -3.73
CA LEU A 124 -3.75 -17.27 -4.24
C LEU A 124 -4.95 -16.35 -4.32
N VAL A 125 -5.10 -15.41 -3.39
CA VAL A 125 -6.14 -14.38 -3.44
C VAL A 125 -5.87 -13.39 -4.57
N ALA A 126 -4.61 -12.95 -4.76
CA ALA A 126 -4.25 -12.13 -5.92
C ALA A 126 -4.57 -12.86 -7.25
N ALA A 127 -4.27 -14.16 -7.36
CA ALA A 127 -4.61 -14.97 -8.52
C ALA A 127 -6.12 -15.14 -8.71
N ALA A 128 -6.89 -15.31 -7.64
CA ALA A 128 -8.34 -15.40 -7.68
C ALA A 128 -8.99 -14.09 -8.16
N VAL A 129 -8.49 -12.95 -7.68
CA VAL A 129 -8.89 -11.62 -8.15
C VAL A 129 -8.61 -11.47 -9.65
N LEU A 130 -7.42 -11.86 -10.11
CA LEU A 130 -7.09 -11.83 -11.54
C LEU A 130 -8.04 -12.72 -12.36
N GLY A 131 -8.32 -13.94 -11.88
CA GLY A 131 -9.28 -14.86 -12.49
C GLY A 131 -10.69 -14.27 -12.59
N TYR A 132 -11.17 -13.62 -11.53
CA TYR A 132 -12.44 -12.91 -11.52
C TYR A 132 -12.50 -11.84 -12.64
N PHE A 133 -11.50 -10.98 -12.73
CA PHE A 133 -11.45 -9.96 -13.79
C PHE A 133 -11.28 -10.56 -15.18
N ARG A 134 -10.58 -11.68 -15.33
CA ARG A 134 -10.48 -12.41 -16.61
C ARG A 134 -11.84 -12.88 -17.09
N LEU A 135 -12.66 -13.44 -16.20
CA LEU A 135 -14.02 -13.87 -16.52
C LEU A 135 -14.92 -12.67 -16.85
N ARG A 136 -14.88 -11.62 -16.03
CA ARG A 136 -15.74 -10.44 -16.20
C ARG A 136 -15.41 -9.62 -17.46
N SER A 137 -14.16 -9.62 -17.89
CA SER A 137 -13.71 -8.96 -19.13
C SER A 137 -14.03 -9.76 -20.40
N GLY A 138 -14.89 -10.79 -20.32
CA GLY A 138 -15.19 -11.65 -21.47
C GLY A 138 -13.97 -12.42 -21.96
N GLY A 139 -13.07 -12.74 -21.04
CA GLY A 139 -11.81 -13.36 -21.35
C GLY A 139 -10.73 -12.40 -21.86
N GLY A 140 -10.65 -11.19 -21.30
CA GLY A 140 -9.68 -10.17 -21.71
C GLY A 140 -10.05 -9.39 -22.96
N ARG A 141 -11.29 -9.53 -23.45
CA ARG A 141 -11.82 -8.77 -24.60
C ARG A 141 -12.15 -7.33 -24.23
N ASP A 142 -12.66 -7.13 -23.01
CA ASP A 142 -12.70 -5.80 -22.41
C ASP A 142 -11.33 -5.49 -21.82
N HIS A 143 -10.49 -4.86 -22.64
CA HIS A 143 -9.12 -4.52 -22.26
C HIS A 143 -9.06 -3.60 -21.05
N ALA A 144 -10.02 -2.71 -20.88
CA ALA A 144 -9.95 -1.73 -19.81
C ALA A 144 -10.29 -2.37 -18.46
N LEU A 145 -11.31 -3.23 -18.42
CA LEU A 145 -11.62 -4.02 -17.23
C LEU A 145 -10.53 -5.05 -16.92
N TRP A 146 -9.95 -5.67 -17.96
CA TRP A 146 -8.84 -6.60 -17.79
C TRP A 146 -7.61 -5.92 -17.18
N SER A 147 -7.21 -4.76 -17.71
CA SER A 147 -6.08 -3.99 -17.18
C SER A 147 -6.29 -3.53 -15.74
N LEU A 148 -7.52 -3.17 -15.35
CA LEU A 148 -7.84 -2.91 -13.94
C LEU A 148 -7.55 -4.13 -13.07
N GLY A 149 -8.02 -5.31 -13.50
CA GLY A 149 -7.80 -6.57 -12.80
C GLY A 149 -6.34 -6.97 -12.67
N VAL A 150 -5.57 -6.81 -13.76
CA VAL A 150 -4.11 -7.00 -13.75
C VAL A 150 -3.46 -6.05 -12.74
N GLY A 151 -3.84 -4.77 -12.75
CA GLY A 151 -3.30 -3.78 -11.82
C GLY A 151 -3.59 -4.13 -10.36
N ILE A 152 -4.83 -4.49 -10.03
CA ILE A 152 -5.20 -4.86 -8.66
C ILE A 152 -4.42 -6.11 -8.22
N ALA A 153 -4.40 -7.18 -9.03
CA ALA A 153 -3.70 -8.41 -8.68
C ALA A 153 -2.19 -8.20 -8.52
N ALA A 154 -1.57 -7.42 -9.40
CA ALA A 154 -0.15 -7.08 -9.30
C ALA A 154 0.12 -6.20 -8.07
N GLY A 155 -0.77 -5.27 -7.73
CA GLY A 155 -0.68 -4.46 -6.51
C GLY A 155 -0.77 -5.31 -5.24
N LEU A 156 -1.69 -6.27 -5.19
CA LEU A 156 -1.82 -7.22 -4.07
C LEU A 156 -0.54 -8.05 -3.90
N ALA A 157 0.00 -8.56 -5.01
CA ALA A 157 1.25 -9.32 -4.98
C ALA A 157 2.44 -8.45 -4.53
N ALA A 158 2.54 -7.22 -5.04
CA ALA A 158 3.59 -6.29 -4.64
C ALA A 158 3.51 -5.93 -3.15
N HIS A 159 2.31 -5.77 -2.61
CA HIS A 159 2.09 -5.58 -1.19
C HIS A 159 2.65 -6.76 -0.38
N ALA A 160 2.21 -7.99 -0.67
CA ALA A 160 2.68 -9.18 0.04
C ALA A 160 4.20 -9.41 -0.06
N LEU A 161 4.80 -9.12 -1.23
CA LEU A 161 6.25 -9.20 -1.40
C LEU A 161 6.99 -8.13 -0.60
N THR A 162 6.43 -6.93 -0.49
CA THR A 162 7.01 -5.86 0.32
C THR A 162 7.03 -6.27 1.78
N ASP A 163 5.95 -6.85 2.28
CA ASP A 163 5.88 -7.32 3.67
C ASP A 163 6.97 -8.32 4.01
N LEU A 164 7.20 -9.29 3.12
CA LEU A 164 8.26 -10.28 3.28
C LEU A 164 9.65 -9.63 3.32
N ILE A 165 9.88 -8.58 2.54
CA ILE A 165 11.19 -7.94 2.42
C ILE A 165 11.43 -6.95 3.55
N VAL A 166 10.46 -6.13 3.93
CA VAL A 166 10.72 -4.97 4.80
C VAL A 166 10.26 -5.20 6.24
N TRP A 167 9.26 -6.05 6.50
CA TRP A 167 8.58 -6.10 7.81
C TRP A 167 9.00 -7.20 8.76
N PHE A 168 10.22 -7.72 8.59
CA PHE A 168 10.92 -8.59 9.55
C PHE A 168 10.07 -9.72 10.15
N SER A 169 9.05 -10.17 9.44
CA SER A 169 8.07 -11.13 9.92
C SER A 169 7.43 -11.83 8.73
N GLY A 170 6.81 -12.98 9.00
CA GLY A 170 6.28 -13.83 7.95
C GLY A 170 4.90 -13.42 7.46
N VAL A 171 4.54 -13.98 6.32
CA VAL A 171 3.25 -13.85 5.65
C VAL A 171 2.79 -15.24 5.23
N ASP A 172 1.49 -15.53 5.40
CA ASP A 172 0.88 -16.76 4.87
C ASP A 172 0.61 -16.63 3.36
N LEU A 173 1.69 -16.60 2.59
CA LEU A 173 1.71 -16.26 1.16
C LEU A 173 0.83 -17.18 0.30
N LEU A 174 0.63 -18.43 0.74
CA LEU A 174 -0.21 -19.42 0.06
C LEU A 174 -1.45 -19.80 0.89
N TRP A 175 -1.94 -18.93 1.78
CA TRP A 175 -3.22 -19.17 2.45
C TRP A 175 -4.32 -19.48 1.40
N PRO A 176 -5.17 -20.51 1.59
CA PRO A 176 -5.39 -21.30 2.81
C PRO A 176 -4.66 -22.65 2.86
N LEU A 177 -3.61 -22.88 2.06
CA LEU A 177 -3.00 -24.22 1.95
C LEU A 177 -2.48 -24.79 3.28
N GLY A 178 -2.11 -23.92 4.24
CA GLY A 178 -1.78 -24.33 5.61
C GLY A 178 -2.90 -25.09 6.34
N LEU A 179 -4.17 -24.83 6.02
CA LEU A 179 -5.32 -25.57 6.55
C LEU A 179 -5.34 -27.04 6.07
N LEU A 180 -4.67 -27.32 4.95
CA LEU A 180 -4.50 -28.67 4.39
C LEU A 180 -3.18 -29.32 4.84
N GLY A 181 -2.43 -28.68 5.73
CA GLY A 181 -1.12 -29.16 6.18
C GLY A 181 0.01 -28.94 5.17
N LEU A 182 -0.22 -28.14 4.12
CA LEU A 182 0.80 -27.80 3.14
C LEU A 182 1.60 -26.55 3.59
N PRO A 183 2.89 -26.43 3.22
CA PRO A 183 3.67 -25.23 3.50
C PRO A 183 3.03 -24.01 2.81
N SER A 184 2.74 -22.97 3.59
CA SER A 184 2.11 -21.74 3.07
C SER A 184 2.72 -20.45 3.64
N TRP A 185 3.29 -20.55 4.85
CA TRP A 185 3.97 -19.46 5.53
C TRP A 185 5.39 -19.24 5.01
N VAL A 186 5.72 -18.00 4.67
CA VAL A 186 7.05 -17.58 4.22
C VAL A 186 7.58 -16.50 5.16
N ASN A 187 8.82 -16.62 5.62
CA ASN A 187 9.49 -15.62 6.45
C ASN A 187 10.98 -15.52 6.12
N PHE A 188 11.39 -14.45 5.42
CA PHE A 188 12.80 -14.22 5.08
C PHE A 188 13.68 -13.85 6.29
N TRP A 189 13.05 -13.50 7.40
CA TRP A 189 13.69 -13.03 8.62
C TRP A 189 13.61 -14.07 9.75
N ALA A 190 13.33 -15.32 9.41
CA ALA A 190 13.31 -16.41 10.38
C ALA A 190 14.65 -16.50 11.11
N GLY A 191 14.62 -16.35 12.44
CA GLY A 191 15.82 -16.34 13.29
C GLY A 191 16.44 -14.97 13.51
N HIS A 192 15.92 -13.90 12.91
CA HIS A 192 16.28 -12.53 13.27
C HIS A 192 15.44 -12.04 14.45
N VAL A 193 16.06 -11.32 15.38
CA VAL A 193 15.38 -10.69 16.52
C VAL A 193 15.66 -9.20 16.48
N ASN A 194 14.63 -8.41 16.27
CA ASN A 194 14.73 -6.96 16.22
C ASN A 194 14.97 -6.37 17.62
N PRO A 195 15.83 -5.35 17.76
CA PRO A 195 15.83 -4.51 18.94
C PRO A 195 14.44 -3.89 19.19
N PRO A 196 13.95 -3.74 20.43
CA PRO A 196 12.59 -3.27 20.72
C PRO A 196 12.23 -1.87 20.20
N ILE A 197 13.23 -1.06 19.85
CA ILE A 197 13.05 0.27 19.25
C ILE A 197 12.68 0.21 17.77
N VAL A 198 13.12 -0.82 17.06
CA VAL A 198 12.92 -0.96 15.61
C VAL A 198 11.44 -1.02 15.24
N PRO A 199 10.59 -1.91 15.79
CA PRO A 199 9.18 -1.93 15.44
C PRO A 199 8.51 -0.57 15.73
N LYS A 200 8.82 0.07 16.87
CA LYS A 200 8.28 1.40 17.18
C LYS A 200 8.64 2.46 16.14
N LEU A 201 9.90 2.49 15.69
CA LEU A 201 10.35 3.42 14.66
C LEU A 201 9.72 3.12 13.30
N LEU A 202 9.48 1.84 12.98
CA LEU A 202 8.74 1.44 11.79
C LEU A 202 7.30 1.96 11.84
N GLY A 203 6.57 1.77 12.94
CA GLY A 203 5.22 2.32 13.10
C GLY A 203 5.15 3.84 13.06
N ALA A 204 6.21 4.51 13.54
CA ALA A 204 6.33 5.96 13.36
C ALA A 204 6.57 6.33 11.88
N ALA A 205 7.39 5.56 11.17
CA ALA A 205 7.71 5.76 9.76
C ALA A 205 6.49 5.62 8.84
N ASP A 206 5.43 4.94 9.25
CA ASP A 206 4.17 4.89 8.51
C ASP A 206 3.54 6.26 8.33
N TYR A 207 3.58 7.11 9.35
CA TYR A 207 3.08 8.47 9.25
C TYR A 207 3.96 9.32 8.31
N LEU A 208 5.26 9.05 8.25
CA LEU A 208 6.12 9.65 7.23
C LEU A 208 5.72 9.17 5.83
N ALA A 209 5.47 7.87 5.65
CA ALA A 209 5.06 7.32 4.37
C ALA A 209 3.70 7.89 3.91
N PHE A 210 2.72 8.04 4.83
CA PHE A 210 1.48 8.76 4.55
C PHE A 210 1.73 10.22 4.17
N ALA A 211 2.62 10.93 4.87
CA ALA A 211 2.98 12.30 4.51
C ALA A 211 3.55 12.36 3.08
N LEU A 212 4.50 11.48 2.75
CA LEU A 212 5.07 11.39 1.41
C LEU A 212 4.02 11.06 0.34
N PHE A 213 3.08 10.16 0.64
CA PHE A 213 1.96 9.84 -0.25
C PHE A 213 1.08 11.07 -0.50
N TYR A 214 0.64 11.78 0.54
CA TYR A 214 -0.18 12.98 0.38
C TYR A 214 0.57 14.13 -0.30
N LEU A 215 1.87 14.29 -0.02
CA LEU A 215 2.73 15.25 -0.72
C LEU A 215 2.80 14.92 -2.21
N TYR A 216 3.02 13.64 -2.55
CA TYR A 216 3.03 13.18 -3.93
C TYR A 216 1.71 13.49 -4.63
N VAL A 217 0.57 13.09 -4.04
CA VAL A 217 -0.75 13.26 -4.66
C VAL A 217 -1.09 14.74 -4.82
N ARG A 218 -0.78 15.58 -3.82
CA ARG A 218 -0.93 17.04 -3.90
C ARG A 218 -0.13 17.61 -5.07
N ASN A 219 1.17 17.34 -5.12
CA ASN A 219 2.05 17.92 -6.15
C ASN A 219 1.60 17.46 -7.54
N ARG A 220 1.17 16.21 -7.65
CA ARG A 220 0.67 15.65 -8.89
C ARG A 220 -0.63 16.31 -9.37
N ALA A 221 -1.58 16.50 -8.46
CA ALA A 221 -2.84 17.20 -8.74
C ALA A 221 -2.60 18.64 -9.24
N GLN A 222 -1.70 19.36 -8.56
CA GLN A 222 -1.32 20.73 -8.94
C GLN A 222 -0.64 20.77 -10.32
N ALA A 223 0.28 19.84 -10.59
CA ALA A 223 0.98 19.77 -11.87
C ALA A 223 0.05 19.43 -13.05
N LEU A 224 -1.01 18.65 -12.81
CA LEU A 224 -1.95 18.21 -13.85
C LEU A 224 -3.20 19.08 -13.97
N GLY A 225 -3.46 19.96 -13.01
CA GLY A 225 -4.74 20.68 -12.92
C GLY A 225 -5.93 19.76 -12.60
N THR A 226 -5.71 18.62 -11.94
CA THR A 226 -6.76 17.64 -11.61
C THR A 226 -7.11 17.69 -10.12
N ASP A 227 -8.38 17.43 -9.77
CA ASP A 227 -8.84 17.27 -8.38
C ASP A 227 -8.45 18.45 -7.44
N LEU A 228 -8.31 19.66 -7.99
CA LEU A 228 -7.81 20.84 -7.27
C LEU A 228 -8.72 21.25 -6.10
N ASP A 229 -10.02 20.96 -6.20
CA ASP A 229 -11.01 21.19 -5.13
C ASP A 229 -10.73 20.34 -3.89
N PHE A 230 -10.07 19.19 -4.05
CA PHE A 230 -9.75 18.27 -2.96
C PHE A 230 -8.36 18.50 -2.36
N VAL A 231 -7.47 19.20 -3.06
CA VAL A 231 -6.09 19.50 -2.62
C VAL A 231 -6.00 20.14 -1.22
N PRO A 232 -6.86 21.11 -0.83
CA PRO A 232 -6.84 21.65 0.54
C PRO A 232 -7.06 20.60 1.62
N ARG A 233 -7.85 19.55 1.34
CA ARG A 233 -8.05 18.43 2.26
C ARG A 233 -6.82 17.53 2.33
N VAL A 234 -6.22 17.19 1.19
CA VAL A 234 -4.95 16.44 1.14
C VAL A 234 -3.84 17.17 1.91
N ASN A 235 -3.80 18.50 1.84
CA ASN A 235 -2.83 19.29 2.58
C ASN A 235 -3.02 19.19 4.11
N ARG A 236 -4.27 19.12 4.59
CA ARG A 236 -4.55 18.84 6.00
C ARG A 236 -4.14 17.43 6.40
N TYR A 237 -4.37 16.44 5.54
CA TYR A 237 -3.91 15.06 5.77
C TYR A 237 -2.38 15.00 5.85
N LEU A 238 -1.68 15.65 4.92
CA LEU A 238 -0.23 15.80 4.93
C LEU A 238 0.28 16.42 6.25
N GLN A 239 -0.31 17.53 6.69
CA GLN A 239 0.07 18.20 7.94
C GLN A 239 -0.13 17.29 9.16
N LEU A 240 -1.28 16.60 9.23
CA LEU A 240 -1.58 15.63 10.29
C LEU A 240 -0.58 14.47 10.29
N SER A 241 -0.24 13.92 9.11
CA SER A 241 0.76 12.87 8.97
C SER A 241 2.14 13.30 9.48
N VAL A 242 2.59 14.51 9.13
CA VAL A 242 3.88 15.04 9.61
C VAL A 242 3.87 15.24 11.12
N LEU A 243 2.79 15.81 11.67
CA LEU A 243 2.65 15.98 13.12
C LEU A 243 2.73 14.63 13.84
N LEU A 244 1.97 13.63 13.38
CA LEU A 244 1.94 12.31 13.99
C LEU A 244 3.27 11.56 13.82
N TRP A 245 3.96 11.72 12.69
CA TRP A 245 5.31 11.18 12.51
C TRP A 245 6.27 11.69 13.58
N VAL A 246 6.28 13.01 13.84
CA VAL A 246 7.11 13.61 14.89
C VAL A 246 6.71 13.11 16.27
N LEU A 247 5.40 13.08 16.57
CA LEU A 247 4.89 12.63 17.87
C LEU A 247 5.21 11.16 18.14
N TYR A 248 4.94 10.26 17.19
CA TYR A 248 5.21 8.83 17.34
C TYR A 248 6.69 8.51 17.31
N THR A 249 7.51 9.28 16.58
CA THR A 249 8.96 9.15 16.66
C THR A 249 9.45 9.54 18.07
N GLY A 250 8.99 10.67 18.61
CA GLY A 250 9.28 11.05 19.99
C GLY A 250 8.85 9.98 20.99
N LEU A 251 7.64 9.44 20.84
CA LEU A 251 7.10 8.38 21.67
C LEU A 251 7.91 7.07 21.58
N ALA A 252 8.36 6.71 20.37
CA ALA A 252 9.18 5.52 20.13
C ALA A 252 10.51 5.56 20.88
N LEU A 253 11.06 6.75 21.10
CA LEU A 253 12.31 6.98 21.85
C LEU A 253 12.12 6.95 23.38
N THR A 254 10.89 6.83 23.88
CA THR A 254 10.61 6.72 25.32
C THR A 254 10.62 5.27 25.81
N SER A 255 10.54 5.10 27.14
CA SER A 255 10.42 3.80 27.80
C SER A 255 9.03 3.16 27.72
N ILE A 256 8.11 3.69 26.89
CA ILE A 256 6.80 3.07 26.65
C ILE A 256 6.97 1.61 26.20
N SER A 257 6.07 0.72 26.59
CA SER A 257 6.10 -0.68 26.10
C SER A 257 5.77 -0.73 24.60
N ALA A 258 6.32 -1.72 23.88
CA ALA A 258 5.98 -1.93 22.47
C ALA A 258 4.47 -2.15 22.29
N SER A 259 3.87 -3.03 23.08
CA SER A 259 2.43 -3.28 23.04
C SER A 259 1.56 -2.02 23.21
N LEU A 260 1.91 -1.11 24.12
CA LEU A 260 1.13 0.13 24.29
C LEU A 260 1.33 1.09 23.11
N PHE A 261 2.55 1.14 22.56
CA PHE A 261 2.82 1.88 21.33
C PHE A 261 1.98 1.33 20.17
N ASP A 262 1.94 0.00 20.00
CA ASP A 262 1.19 -0.68 18.93
C ASP A 262 -0.31 -0.38 19.04
N ILE A 263 -0.90 -0.53 20.24
CA ILE A 263 -2.31 -0.21 20.47
C ILE A 263 -2.62 1.24 20.06
N ALA A 264 -1.78 2.19 20.49
CA ALA A 264 -1.96 3.59 20.15
C ALA A 264 -1.81 3.83 18.64
N HIS A 265 -0.80 3.24 18.01
CA HIS A 265 -0.55 3.36 16.57
C HIS A 265 -1.72 2.80 15.77
N TYR A 266 -2.14 1.56 16.06
CA TYR A 266 -3.22 0.88 15.35
C TYR A 266 -4.57 1.55 15.54
N ALA A 267 -4.86 2.08 16.73
CA ALA A 267 -6.10 2.85 16.94
C ALA A 267 -6.17 4.05 15.99
N VAL A 268 -5.09 4.85 15.90
CA VAL A 268 -5.03 6.01 15.00
C VAL A 268 -5.02 5.57 13.53
N PHE A 269 -4.29 4.51 13.22
CA PHE A 269 -4.18 3.97 11.88
C PHE A 269 -5.53 3.51 11.32
N ILE A 270 -6.23 2.63 12.04
CA ILE A 270 -7.49 2.00 11.59
C ILE A 270 -8.61 3.05 11.53
N VAL A 271 -8.73 3.89 12.57
CA VAL A 271 -9.87 4.81 12.70
C VAL A 271 -9.71 6.04 11.81
N ALA A 272 -8.48 6.55 11.63
CA ALA A 272 -8.25 7.77 10.86
C ALA A 272 -7.57 7.49 9.52
N PHE A 273 -6.39 6.88 9.51
CA PHE A 273 -5.54 6.86 8.31
C PHE A 273 -6.03 5.94 7.21
N LEU A 274 -6.50 4.75 7.55
CA LEU A 274 -7.03 3.80 6.58
C LEU A 274 -8.23 4.41 5.82
N PRO A 275 -9.25 5.02 6.45
CA PRO A 275 -10.28 5.78 5.74
C PRO A 275 -9.75 6.96 4.91
N MET A 276 -8.79 7.74 5.43
CA MET A 276 -8.25 8.90 4.74
C MET A 276 -7.52 8.53 3.45
N ILE A 277 -6.69 7.49 3.48
CA ILE A 277 -5.94 7.06 2.28
C ILE A 277 -6.88 6.43 1.26
N LEU A 278 -7.86 5.61 1.69
CA LEU A 278 -8.88 5.05 0.79
C LEU A 278 -9.71 6.16 0.13
N GLN A 279 -10.15 7.15 0.90
CA GLN A 279 -10.86 8.30 0.36
C GLN A 279 -10.01 9.06 -0.65
N THR A 280 -8.74 9.30 -0.34
CA THR A 280 -7.82 10.03 -1.23
C THR A 280 -7.59 9.25 -2.53
N THR A 281 -7.27 7.96 -2.43
CA THR A 281 -7.04 7.07 -3.57
C THR A 281 -8.27 6.95 -4.47
N TRP A 282 -9.47 6.93 -3.89
CA TRP A 282 -10.72 6.91 -4.64
C TRP A 282 -11.03 8.28 -5.27
N ARG A 283 -11.05 9.34 -4.47
CA ARG A 283 -11.47 10.69 -4.90
C ARG A 283 -10.54 11.28 -5.94
N MET A 284 -9.23 10.97 -5.85
CA MET A 284 -8.18 11.46 -6.74
C MET A 284 -7.70 10.39 -7.72
N ARG A 285 -8.58 9.44 -8.08
CA ARG A 285 -8.30 8.42 -9.09
C ARG A 285 -7.81 9.03 -10.40
N THR A 286 -8.33 10.20 -10.81
CA THR A 286 -7.91 10.89 -12.03
C THR A 286 -6.46 11.33 -11.92
N THR A 287 -6.09 11.99 -10.82
CA THR A 287 -4.70 12.37 -10.53
C THR A 287 -3.75 11.17 -10.50
N LEU A 288 -4.14 10.08 -9.82
CA LEU A 288 -3.29 8.88 -9.61
C LEU A 288 -3.12 8.01 -10.86
N SER A 289 -4.05 8.10 -11.81
CA SER A 289 -4.06 7.28 -13.02
C SER A 289 -3.58 8.01 -14.26
N ALA A 290 -3.36 9.31 -14.15
CA ALA A 290 -2.89 10.16 -15.24
C ALA A 290 -1.49 9.73 -15.73
N PRO A 291 -1.24 9.74 -17.05
CA PRO A 291 0.05 9.38 -17.62
C PRO A 291 1.20 10.16 -17.02
N TRP A 292 2.28 9.46 -16.67
CA TRP A 292 3.49 10.12 -16.18
C TRP A 292 4.19 10.78 -17.36
N GLN A 293 4.01 12.09 -17.53
CA GLN A 293 4.85 12.85 -18.46
C GLN A 293 6.28 12.78 -17.92
N ALA A 294 7.20 12.25 -18.73
CA ALA A 294 8.61 12.52 -18.49
C ALA A 294 8.73 14.04 -18.36
N ALA A 295 9.38 14.54 -17.32
CA ALA A 295 9.62 15.96 -17.20
C ALA A 295 10.31 16.38 -18.48
N THR A 296 9.59 17.06 -19.38
CA THR A 296 10.24 17.77 -20.47
C THR A 296 11.17 18.72 -19.74
N PRO A 297 12.51 18.60 -19.90
CA PRO A 297 13.43 19.56 -19.32
C PRO A 297 12.85 20.91 -19.72
N ALA A 298 12.46 21.73 -18.72
CA ALA A 298 11.80 23.00 -18.98
C ALA A 298 12.63 23.65 -20.06
N ALA A 299 12.06 23.74 -21.27
CA ALA A 299 12.77 24.26 -22.42
C ALA A 299 13.19 25.64 -21.94
N THR A 300 14.49 25.78 -21.63
CA THR A 300 15.09 27.01 -21.18
C THR A 300 14.71 27.98 -22.28
N ALA A 301 13.68 28.78 -22.02
CA ALA A 301 13.19 29.74 -22.98
C ALA A 301 14.39 30.65 -23.20
N ALA A 302 15.10 30.42 -24.31
CA ALA A 302 16.22 31.24 -24.68
C ALA A 302 15.67 32.66 -24.68
N PRO A 303 16.24 33.58 -23.88
CA PRO A 303 15.78 34.95 -23.87
C PRO A 303 15.83 35.40 -25.32
N THR A 304 14.67 35.76 -25.87
CA THR A 304 14.57 36.37 -27.19
C THR A 304 15.35 37.66 -27.11
N ALA A 305 16.62 37.59 -27.53
CA ALA A 305 17.47 38.74 -27.68
C ALA A 305 16.78 39.66 -28.68
N GLY A 306 16.17 40.72 -28.15
CA GLY A 306 15.58 41.77 -28.96
C GLY A 306 16.66 42.34 -29.87
N ARG A 307 16.48 42.15 -31.18
CA ARG A 307 17.12 42.99 -32.18
C ARG A 307 16.58 44.42 -31.96
N ARG A 308 17.45 45.29 -31.47
CA ARG A 308 17.34 46.73 -31.69
C ARG A 308 18.05 47.08 -32.99
#